data_AF-A0AAD9JBZ3-F1
#
_entry.id   AF-A0AAD9JBZ3-F1
#
_cell.length_a   1.000
_cell.length_b   1.000
_cell.length_c   1.000
_cell.angle_alpha   90.00
_cell.angle_beta   90.00
_cell.angle_gamma   90.00
#
_symmetry.space_group_name_H-M   'P 1'
#
loop_
_entity.id
_entity.type
_entity.pdbx_description
1 polymer ?
#
loop_
_entity_poly.entity_id
_entity_poly.type
_entity_poly.pdbx_seq_one_letter_code
_entity_poly.pdbx_strand_id
1 'polypeptide(L)'
;MELMTSVQAVVNASMVYLSNRSDVNQVQLQRQLDVLISLTGRVSSLGCFNPKEMLPAECLSYLVDIMDDPQTKSTLAQKVLLLFHNLANKRDLSSILHSTFNLTSCLARFLKTQTISAADPNVLLSVKLLQKITYNCKVSFQEVYVEDLIKLIIIQIQEKEDELTLPCVSLLANLCRHNLPVQMIIKNQPYQLSSVCASMSLWERR
;
A
#
# COMPACT_ATOMS: atom_id res chain seq x y z
N MET A 1 16.57 15.14 -14.87
CA MET A 1 17.48 15.72 -13.85
C MET A 1 16.72 16.12 -12.59
N GLU A 2 15.59 16.84 -12.71
CA GLU A 2 14.77 17.31 -11.57
C GLU A 2 14.24 16.22 -10.61
N LEU A 3 13.87 15.04 -11.12
CA LEU A 3 13.34 13.96 -10.27
C LEU A 3 14.35 13.49 -9.21
N MET A 4 15.59 13.21 -9.62
CA MET A 4 16.61 12.68 -8.71
C MET A 4 17.04 13.71 -7.67
N THR A 5 17.06 14.99 -8.03
CA THR A 5 17.24 16.09 -7.07
C THR A 5 16.10 16.12 -6.05
N SER A 6 14.86 15.94 -6.49
CA SER A 6 13.70 15.85 -5.58
C SER A 6 13.76 14.60 -4.70
N VAL A 7 14.22 13.46 -5.21
CA VAL A 7 14.43 12.24 -4.41
C VAL A 7 15.48 12.48 -3.32
N GLN A 8 16.61 13.12 -3.66
CA GLN A 8 17.62 13.50 -2.66
C GLN A 8 17.07 14.44 -1.59
N ALA A 9 16.25 15.42 -1.99
CA ALA A 9 15.62 16.34 -1.04
C ALA A 9 14.68 15.63 -0.06
N VAL A 10 13.91 14.65 -0.55
CA VAL A 10 13.06 13.79 0.30
C VAL A 10 13.91 12.94 1.23
N VAL A 11 14.96 12.29 0.74
CA VAL A 11 15.89 11.48 1.57
C VAL A 11 16.46 12.31 2.72
N ASN A 12 16.98 13.50 2.43
CA ASN A 12 17.54 14.39 3.45
C ASN A 12 16.47 14.84 4.46
N ALA A 13 15.27 15.21 4.00
CA ALA A 13 14.18 15.63 4.88
C ALA A 13 13.66 14.48 5.75
N SER A 14 13.59 13.26 5.21
CA SER A 14 13.21 12.05 5.95
C SER A 14 14.23 11.73 7.04
N MET A 15 15.53 11.79 6.72
CA MET A 15 16.59 11.59 7.70
C MET A 15 16.48 12.60 8.86
N VAL A 16 16.26 13.88 8.57
CA VAL A 16 16.10 14.92 9.59
C VAL A 16 14.84 14.68 10.43
N TYR A 17 13.72 14.34 9.80
CA TYR A 17 12.46 14.04 10.49
C TYR A 17 12.57 12.81 11.40
N LEU A 18 13.18 11.71 10.92
CA LEU A 18 13.37 10.49 11.70
C LEU A 18 14.35 10.69 12.87
N SER A 19 15.31 11.61 12.72
CA SER A 19 16.23 12.00 13.79
C SER A 19 15.56 12.89 14.85
N ASN A 20 14.62 13.75 14.44
CA ASN A 20 13.85 14.61 15.34
C ASN A 20 12.44 14.85 14.78
N ARG A 21 11.44 14.18 15.38
CA ARG A 21 10.04 14.21 14.95
C ARG A 21 9.29 15.45 15.43
N SER A 22 9.80 16.62 15.08
CA SER A 22 9.13 17.90 15.36
C SER A 22 8.12 18.26 14.27
N ASP A 23 7.13 19.10 14.62
CA ASP A 23 6.14 19.61 13.67
C ASP A 23 6.79 20.37 12.50
N VAL A 24 7.88 21.09 12.77
CA VAL A 24 8.65 21.82 11.76
C VAL A 24 9.25 20.86 10.74
N ASN A 25 9.89 19.79 11.22
CA ASN A 25 10.51 18.79 10.34
C ASN A 25 9.46 18.01 9.56
N GLN A 26 8.30 17.73 10.18
CA GLN A 26 7.17 17.10 9.49
C GLN A 26 6.68 17.96 8.32
N VAL A 27 6.44 19.26 8.56
CA VAL A 27 5.98 20.18 7.50
C VAL A 27 7.02 20.31 6.40
N GLN A 28 8.30 20.36 6.74
CA GLN A 28 9.38 20.40 5.75
C GLN A 28 9.41 19.13 4.88
N LEU A 29 9.29 17.95 5.49
CA LEU A 29 9.21 16.68 4.76
C LEU A 29 7.98 16.63 3.85
N GLN A 30 6.80 17.03 4.35
CA GLN A 30 5.58 17.08 3.55
C GLN A 30 5.72 17.95 2.30
N ARG A 31 6.41 19.09 2.39
CA ARG A 31 6.70 19.94 1.22
C ARG A 31 7.57 19.23 0.18
N GLN A 32 8.61 18.52 0.61
CA GLN A 32 9.45 17.75 -0.32
C GLN A 32 8.68 16.59 -0.96
N LEU A 33 7.82 15.93 -0.19
CA LEU A 33 6.92 14.90 -0.70
C LEU A 33 5.94 15.46 -1.73
N ASP A 34 5.36 16.65 -1.52
CA ASP A 34 4.44 17.26 -2.49
C ASP A 34 5.09 17.52 -3.85
N VAL A 35 6.36 17.98 -3.85
CA VAL A 35 7.13 18.15 -5.08
C VAL A 35 7.34 16.78 -5.77
N LEU A 36 7.78 15.78 -5.03
CA LEU A 36 8.05 14.45 -5.58
C LEU A 36 6.77 13.75 -6.08
N ILE A 37 5.65 13.89 -5.35
CA ILE A 37 4.32 13.39 -5.76
C ILE A 37 3.91 14.04 -7.08
N SER A 38 4.09 15.36 -7.21
CA SER A 38 3.74 16.09 -8.43
C SER A 38 4.56 15.63 -9.64
N LEU A 39 5.83 15.31 -9.44
CA LEU A 39 6.70 14.78 -10.49
C LEU A 39 6.32 13.33 -10.85
N THR A 40 6.09 12.48 -9.86
CA THR A 40 5.80 11.03 -10.04
C THR A 40 4.39 10.75 -10.55
N GLY A 41 3.44 11.67 -10.35
CA GLY A 41 2.08 11.55 -10.88
C GLY A 41 2.02 11.56 -12.42
N ARG A 42 3.10 12.00 -13.08
CA ARG A 42 3.24 11.99 -14.55
C ARG A 42 3.92 10.68 -14.96
N VAL A 43 3.17 9.73 -15.55
CA VAL A 43 3.65 8.35 -15.83
C VAL A 43 4.98 8.27 -16.60
N SER A 44 5.26 9.24 -17.47
CA SER A 44 6.52 9.31 -18.25
C SER A 44 7.76 9.67 -17.41
N SER A 45 7.61 10.27 -16.23
CA SER A 45 8.73 10.78 -15.42
C SER A 45 9.48 9.70 -14.65
N LEU A 46 8.83 8.55 -14.40
CA LEU A 46 9.39 7.48 -13.58
C LEU A 46 10.51 6.69 -14.27
N GLY A 47 10.92 7.07 -15.49
CA GLY A 47 11.94 6.37 -16.27
C GLY A 47 13.29 6.25 -15.55
N CYS A 48 13.63 7.27 -14.75
CA CYS A 48 14.88 7.33 -13.99
C CYS A 48 14.74 6.89 -12.52
N PHE A 49 13.55 6.50 -12.06
CA PHE A 49 13.38 6.00 -10.69
C PHE A 49 13.67 4.49 -10.67
N ASN A 50 14.91 4.14 -10.27
CA ASN A 50 15.38 2.76 -10.27
C ASN A 50 15.76 2.31 -8.84
N PRO A 51 14.91 1.52 -8.15
CA PRO A 51 15.19 1.03 -6.80
C PRO A 51 16.42 0.12 -6.65
N LYS A 52 17.10 -0.24 -7.74
CA LYS A 52 18.38 -0.95 -7.69
C LYS A 52 19.56 0.01 -7.46
N GLU A 53 19.34 1.30 -7.66
CA GLU A 53 20.30 2.34 -7.31
C GLU A 53 20.12 2.75 -5.85
N MET A 54 21.23 3.16 -5.22
CA MET A 54 21.27 3.45 -3.78
C MET A 54 20.25 4.51 -3.36
N LEU A 55 20.19 5.64 -4.08
CA LEU A 55 19.37 6.78 -3.68
C LEU A 55 17.85 6.50 -3.74
N PRO A 56 17.27 5.95 -4.83
CA PRO A 56 15.88 5.52 -4.82
C PRO A 56 15.58 4.44 -3.78
N ALA A 57 16.51 3.50 -3.56
CA ALA A 57 16.32 2.45 -2.56
C ALA A 57 16.23 3.04 -1.14
N GLU A 58 17.17 3.92 -0.79
CA GLU A 58 17.19 4.63 0.50
C GLU A 58 15.92 5.46 0.71
N CYS A 59 15.47 6.18 -0.34
CA CYS A 59 14.22 6.91 -0.30
C CYS A 59 13.03 5.99 0.06
N LEU A 60 12.90 4.84 -0.61
CA LEU A 60 11.83 3.89 -0.32
C LEU A 60 11.93 3.31 1.08
N SER A 61 13.13 2.99 1.57
CA SER A 61 13.33 2.49 2.94
C SER A 61 12.84 3.51 3.97
N TYR A 62 13.24 4.77 3.87
CA TYR A 62 12.76 5.80 4.80
C TYR A 62 11.25 6.00 4.75
N LEU A 63 10.63 5.92 3.56
CA LEU A 63 9.19 6.03 3.42
C LEU A 63 8.46 4.85 4.08
N VAL A 64 9.00 3.63 3.98
CA VAL A 64 8.49 2.47 4.71
C VAL A 64 8.64 2.66 6.21
N ASP A 65 9.80 3.11 6.68
CA ASP A 65 10.04 3.35 8.12
C ASP A 65 9.07 4.40 8.69
N ILE A 66 8.77 5.46 7.93
CA ILE A 66 7.77 6.47 8.30
C ILE A 66 6.37 5.83 8.39
N MET A 67 5.99 4.97 7.44
CA MET A 67 4.69 4.31 7.46
C MET A 67 4.57 3.26 8.57
N ASP A 68 5.68 2.65 8.97
CA ASP A 68 5.70 1.63 10.01
C ASP A 68 5.68 2.21 11.43
N ASP A 69 5.96 3.51 11.56
CA ASP A 69 5.91 4.23 12.83
C ASP A 69 4.45 4.51 13.25
N PRO A 70 3.98 3.98 14.40
CA PRO A 70 2.61 4.19 14.87
C PRO A 70 2.33 5.64 15.28
N GLN A 71 3.36 6.47 15.47
CA GLN A 71 3.23 7.90 15.79
C GLN A 71 3.13 8.79 14.56
N THR A 72 3.26 8.23 13.35
CA THR A 72 3.16 9.00 12.12
C THR A 72 1.79 9.64 11.98
N LYS A 73 1.77 10.97 11.85
CA LYS A 73 0.51 11.71 11.70
C LYS A 73 -0.18 11.36 10.39
N SER A 74 -1.51 11.30 10.44
CA SER A 74 -2.38 10.97 9.30
C SER A 74 -2.07 11.79 8.03
N THR A 75 -1.77 13.08 8.17
CA THR A 75 -1.43 13.94 7.01
C THR A 75 -0.10 13.58 6.36
N LEU A 76 0.89 13.09 7.12
CA LEU A 76 2.16 12.61 6.56
C LEU A 76 1.98 11.24 5.91
N ALA A 77 1.27 10.32 6.58
CA ALA A 77 0.94 9.00 6.04
C ALA A 77 0.24 9.13 4.67
N GLN A 78 -0.72 10.04 4.55
CA GLN A 78 -1.43 10.29 3.28
C GLN A 78 -0.48 10.63 2.13
N LYS A 79 0.52 11.50 2.36
CA LYS A 79 1.50 11.89 1.34
C LYS A 79 2.39 10.73 0.93
N VAL A 80 2.85 9.94 1.90
CA VAL A 80 3.66 8.75 1.64
C VAL A 80 2.86 7.70 0.85
N LEU A 81 1.62 7.43 1.25
CA LEU A 81 0.69 6.54 0.54
C LEU A 81 0.47 7.00 -0.91
N LEU A 82 0.24 8.29 -1.13
CA LEU A 82 0.04 8.85 -2.47
C LEU A 82 1.29 8.69 -3.35
N LEU A 83 2.47 8.90 -2.78
CA LEU A 83 3.73 8.68 -3.49
C LEU A 83 3.90 7.21 -3.89
N PHE A 84 3.71 6.27 -2.96
CA PHE A 84 3.73 4.84 -3.29
C PHE A 84 2.69 4.47 -4.36
N HIS A 85 1.51 5.08 -4.30
CA HIS A 85 0.46 4.88 -5.30
C HIS A 85 0.89 5.32 -6.70
N ASN A 86 1.61 6.44 -6.82
CA ASN A 86 2.17 6.90 -8.08
C ASN A 86 3.26 5.95 -8.61
N LEU A 87 4.17 5.51 -7.73
CA LEU A 87 5.26 4.60 -8.09
C LEU A 87 4.73 3.23 -8.54
N ALA A 88 3.70 2.70 -7.87
CA ALA A 88 3.06 1.43 -8.20
C ALA A 88 2.32 1.42 -9.56
N ASN A 89 2.20 2.56 -10.25
CA ASN A 89 1.71 2.58 -11.64
C ASN A 89 2.67 1.88 -12.62
N LYS A 90 3.95 1.77 -12.28
CA LYS A 90 4.90 0.95 -13.02
C LYS A 90 4.97 -0.46 -12.44
N ARG A 91 4.79 -1.46 -13.29
CA ARG A 91 4.78 -2.88 -12.90
C ARG A 91 6.07 -3.30 -12.18
N ASP A 92 7.22 -2.88 -12.69
CA ASP A 92 8.51 -3.24 -12.09
C ASP A 92 8.66 -2.65 -10.68
N LEU A 93 8.25 -1.40 -10.48
CA LEU A 93 8.26 -0.75 -9.17
C LEU A 93 7.26 -1.41 -8.22
N SER A 94 6.05 -1.71 -8.70
CA SER A 94 5.03 -2.43 -7.94
C SER A 94 5.56 -3.78 -7.41
N SER A 95 6.25 -4.53 -8.27
CA SER A 95 6.88 -5.81 -7.87
C SER A 95 7.97 -5.61 -6.83
N ILE A 96 8.83 -4.59 -6.99
CA ILE A 96 9.92 -4.31 -6.05
C ILE A 96 9.38 -3.84 -4.69
N LEU A 97 8.35 -2.98 -4.68
CA LEU A 97 7.69 -2.53 -3.45
C LEU A 97 7.14 -3.70 -2.65
N HIS A 98 6.57 -4.70 -3.33
CA HIS A 98 6.13 -5.93 -2.70
C HIS A 98 7.30 -6.80 -2.22
N SER A 99 8.23 -7.19 -3.10
CA SER A 99 9.21 -8.24 -2.81
C SER A 99 10.43 -7.80 -2.01
N THR A 100 10.83 -6.53 -2.12
CA THR A 100 12.08 -6.02 -1.55
C THR A 100 11.81 -5.16 -0.32
N PHE A 101 10.80 -4.30 -0.40
CA PHE A 101 10.48 -3.35 0.67
C PHE A 101 9.37 -3.84 1.60
N ASN A 102 8.81 -5.03 1.37
CA ASN A 102 7.74 -5.63 2.18
C ASN A 102 6.55 -4.69 2.41
N LEU A 103 6.24 -3.84 1.43
CA LEU A 103 5.23 -2.79 1.58
C LEU A 103 3.84 -3.38 1.87
N THR A 104 3.55 -4.58 1.38
CA THR A 104 2.29 -5.28 1.68
C THR A 104 2.12 -5.52 3.18
N SER A 105 3.17 -5.96 3.86
CA SER A 105 3.18 -6.17 5.32
C SER A 105 3.01 -4.87 6.09
N CYS A 106 3.75 -3.83 5.70
CA CYS A 106 3.66 -2.50 6.28
C CYS A 106 2.24 -1.93 6.17
N LEU A 107 1.63 -1.99 4.98
CA LEU A 107 0.26 -1.50 4.76
C LEU A 107 -0.80 -2.32 5.51
N ALA A 108 -0.63 -3.64 5.61
CA ALA A 108 -1.55 -4.47 6.40
C ALA A 108 -1.49 -4.11 7.89
N ARG A 109 -0.28 -3.86 8.43
CA ARG A 109 -0.10 -3.39 9.80
C ARG A 109 -0.68 -1.99 10.00
N PHE A 110 -0.45 -1.09 9.06
CA PHE A 110 -1.04 0.25 9.09
C PHE A 110 -2.57 0.19 9.09
N LEU A 111 -3.19 -0.63 8.24
CA LEU A 111 -4.64 -0.82 8.23
C LEU A 111 -5.18 -1.38 9.55
N LYS A 112 -4.42 -2.26 10.21
CA LYS A 112 -4.81 -2.84 11.50
C LYS A 112 -4.83 -1.80 12.64
N THR A 113 -4.01 -0.75 12.56
CA THR A 113 -3.97 0.30 13.58
C THR A 113 -5.01 1.40 13.34
N GLN A 114 -5.55 1.50 12.12
CA GLN A 114 -6.62 2.47 11.81
C GLN A 114 -7.99 1.93 12.18
N THR A 115 -8.91 2.83 12.54
CA THR A 115 -10.34 2.48 12.55
C THR A 115 -10.80 2.43 11.10
N ILE A 116 -11.17 1.25 10.62
CA ILE A 116 -11.55 1.05 9.23
C ILE A 116 -12.85 1.81 8.99
N SER A 117 -12.77 2.83 8.14
CA SER A 117 -13.92 3.62 7.72
C SER A 117 -13.69 4.04 6.28
N ALA A 118 -14.71 3.89 5.43
CA ALA A 118 -14.68 4.43 4.07
C ALA A 118 -14.57 5.96 4.03
N ALA A 119 -14.87 6.64 5.14
CA ALA A 119 -14.65 8.07 5.27
C ALA A 119 -13.16 8.43 5.43
N ASP A 120 -12.29 7.48 5.78
CA ASP A 120 -10.86 7.75 5.92
C ASP A 120 -10.14 7.58 4.56
N PRO A 121 -9.64 8.67 3.96
CA PRO A 121 -8.93 8.61 2.69
C PRO A 121 -7.68 7.73 2.74
N ASN A 122 -7.03 7.58 3.90
CA ASN A 122 -5.84 6.75 4.05
C ASN A 122 -6.18 5.26 3.97
N VAL A 123 -7.33 4.84 4.50
CA VAL A 123 -7.81 3.45 4.40
C VAL A 123 -8.06 3.11 2.93
N LEU A 124 -8.81 3.97 2.22
CA LEU A 124 -9.10 3.78 0.79
C LEU A 124 -7.83 3.76 -0.07
N LEU A 125 -6.89 4.68 0.17
CA LEU A 125 -5.61 4.72 -0.54
C LEU A 125 -4.78 3.46 -0.26
N SER A 126 -4.75 2.99 0.98
CA SER A 126 -4.00 1.80 1.39
C SER A 126 -4.56 0.53 0.74
N VAL A 127 -5.89 0.36 0.71
CA VAL A 127 -6.52 -0.80 0.05
C VAL A 127 -6.28 -0.76 -1.46
N LYS A 128 -6.43 0.41 -2.10
CA LYS A 128 -6.13 0.57 -3.54
C LYS A 128 -4.65 0.31 -3.86
N LEU A 129 -3.73 0.72 -2.98
CA LEU A 129 -2.30 0.45 -3.13
C LEU A 129 -2.00 -1.05 -2.95
N LEU A 130 -2.56 -1.69 -1.93
CA LEU A 130 -2.48 -3.14 -1.72
C LEU A 130 -2.97 -3.91 -2.94
N GLN A 131 -4.10 -3.50 -3.53
CA GLN A 131 -4.62 -4.08 -4.76
C GLN A 131 -3.58 -3.99 -5.89
N LYS A 132 -2.92 -2.84 -6.08
CA LYS A 132 -1.90 -2.66 -7.12
C LYS A 132 -0.67 -3.55 -6.89
N ILE A 133 -0.11 -3.54 -5.68
CA ILE A 133 1.13 -4.25 -5.39
C ILE A 133 0.99 -5.76 -5.25
N THR A 134 -0.23 -6.25 -5.03
CA THR A 134 -0.52 -7.70 -4.98
C THR A 134 -0.92 -8.28 -6.35
N TYR A 135 -1.19 -7.44 -7.34
CA TYR A 135 -1.64 -7.92 -8.66
C TYR A 135 -0.53 -8.68 -9.39
N ASN A 136 -0.79 -9.95 -9.74
CA ASN A 136 0.18 -10.89 -10.32
C ASN A 136 1.44 -11.16 -9.48
N CYS A 137 1.44 -10.80 -8.19
CA CYS A 137 2.50 -11.14 -7.26
C CYS A 137 2.11 -12.40 -6.46
N LYS A 138 3.07 -13.29 -6.18
CA LYS A 138 2.86 -14.43 -5.29
C LYS A 138 2.94 -13.93 -3.85
N VAL A 139 1.78 -13.68 -3.25
CA VAL A 139 1.71 -13.36 -1.81
C VAL A 139 1.93 -14.64 -1.01
N SER A 140 2.93 -14.67 -0.12
CA SER A 140 3.17 -15.81 0.75
C SER A 140 2.15 -15.85 1.87
N PHE A 141 1.41 -16.94 2.01
CA PHE A 141 0.46 -17.10 3.11
C PHE A 141 1.14 -17.22 4.49
N GLN A 142 2.44 -17.55 4.53
CA GLN A 142 3.19 -17.69 5.80
C GLN A 142 3.43 -16.35 6.51
N GLU A 143 3.06 -15.22 5.88
CA GLU A 143 3.24 -13.91 6.47
C GLU A 143 2.14 -13.62 7.51
N VAL A 144 2.57 -13.26 8.72
CA VAL A 144 1.73 -13.13 9.92
C VAL A 144 0.53 -12.18 9.73
N TYR A 145 0.62 -11.22 8.82
CA TYR A 145 -0.44 -10.23 8.58
C TYR A 145 -1.56 -10.72 7.64
N VAL A 146 -1.35 -11.81 6.89
CA VAL A 146 -2.26 -12.20 5.79
C VAL A 146 -3.63 -12.61 6.32
N GLU A 147 -3.69 -13.38 7.40
CA GLU A 147 -4.95 -13.80 8.01
C GLU A 147 -5.75 -12.61 8.55
N ASP A 148 -5.08 -11.70 9.27
CA ASP A 148 -5.69 -10.47 9.79
C ASP A 148 -6.21 -9.59 8.66
N LEU A 149 -5.44 -9.44 7.58
CA LEU A 149 -5.85 -8.69 6.39
C LEU A 149 -7.06 -9.33 5.70
N ILE A 150 -7.12 -10.66 5.59
CA ILE A 150 -8.28 -11.36 5.01
C ILE A 150 -9.53 -11.11 5.86
N LYS A 151 -9.45 -11.26 7.19
CA LYS A 151 -10.57 -10.98 8.09
C LYS A 151 -11.06 -9.54 7.93
N LEU A 152 -10.13 -8.59 7.89
CA LEU A 152 -10.40 -7.18 7.68
C LEU A 152 -11.18 -6.93 6.40
N ILE A 153 -10.71 -7.48 5.28
CA ILE A 153 -11.32 -7.34 3.96
C ILE A 153 -12.72 -7.95 3.93
N ILE A 154 -12.91 -9.15 4.50
CA ILE A 154 -14.21 -9.83 4.53
C ILE A 154 -15.23 -9.01 5.31
N ILE A 155 -14.86 -8.50 6.49
CA ILE A 155 -15.74 -7.66 7.31
C ILE A 155 -16.18 -6.44 6.49
N GLN A 156 -15.24 -5.72 5.86
CA GLN A 156 -15.57 -4.53 5.05
C GLN A 156 -16.48 -4.85 3.85
N ILE A 157 -16.33 -6.01 3.22
CA ILE A 157 -17.21 -6.43 2.10
C ILE A 157 -18.63 -6.75 2.59
N GLN A 158 -18.77 -7.25 3.81
CA GLN A 158 -20.05 -7.66 4.40
C GLN A 158 -20.83 -6.53 5.06
N GLU A 159 -20.17 -5.43 5.41
CA GLU A 159 -20.82 -4.22 5.88
C GLU A 159 -21.62 -3.54 4.74
N LYS A 160 -21.84 -2.22 4.85
CA LYS A 160 -22.57 -1.47 3.83
C LYS A 160 -21.74 -1.35 2.56
N GLU A 161 -22.37 -1.56 1.40
CA GLU A 161 -21.75 -1.28 0.11
C GLU A 161 -21.36 0.21 0.01
N ASP A 162 -20.07 0.45 -0.21
CA ASP A 162 -19.46 1.78 -0.27
C ASP A 162 -18.23 1.79 -1.20
N GLU A 163 -17.47 2.89 -1.18
CA GLU A 163 -16.29 3.07 -2.02
C GLU A 163 -15.15 2.08 -1.73
N LEU A 164 -15.13 1.41 -0.57
CA LEU A 164 -14.15 0.40 -0.21
C LEU A 164 -14.53 -0.99 -0.72
N THR A 165 -15.81 -1.27 -0.95
CA THR A 165 -16.27 -2.62 -1.32
C THR A 165 -15.54 -3.17 -2.56
N LEU A 166 -15.49 -2.40 -3.65
CA LEU A 166 -14.86 -2.86 -4.90
C LEU A 166 -13.33 -3.02 -4.78
N PRO A 167 -12.57 -2.07 -4.19
CA PRO A 167 -11.16 -2.27 -3.85
C PRO A 167 -10.90 -3.51 -2.98
N CYS A 168 -11.72 -3.74 -1.96
CA CYS A 168 -11.61 -4.88 -1.06
C CYS A 168 -11.85 -6.22 -1.79
N VAL A 169 -12.90 -6.32 -2.61
CA VAL A 169 -13.16 -7.51 -3.44
C VAL A 169 -12.00 -7.77 -4.39
N SER A 170 -11.49 -6.73 -5.03
CA SER A 170 -10.37 -6.86 -5.98
C SER A 170 -9.07 -7.29 -5.30
N LEU A 171 -8.79 -6.75 -4.10
CA LEU A 171 -7.66 -7.18 -3.29
C LEU A 171 -7.81 -8.64 -2.86
N LEU A 172 -9.00 -9.06 -2.42
CA LEU A 172 -9.27 -10.46 -2.07
C LEU A 172 -9.02 -11.39 -3.26
N ALA A 173 -9.49 -11.02 -4.45
CA ALA A 173 -9.26 -11.78 -5.68
C ALA A 173 -7.76 -11.95 -5.98
N ASN A 174 -6.95 -10.90 -5.80
CA ASN A 174 -5.50 -10.99 -5.94
C ASN A 174 -4.87 -11.94 -4.91
N LEU A 175 -5.28 -11.85 -3.64
CA LEU A 175 -4.78 -12.71 -2.57
C LEU A 175 -5.15 -14.18 -2.79
N CYS A 176 -6.33 -14.47 -3.34
CA CYS A 176 -6.75 -15.83 -3.69
C CYS A 176 -6.01 -16.41 -4.89
N ARG A 177 -5.60 -15.56 -5.84
CA ARG A 177 -5.08 -15.99 -7.12
C ARG A 177 -3.79 -16.81 -6.93
N HIS A 178 -3.85 -18.08 -7.33
CA HIS A 178 -2.77 -19.06 -7.17
C HIS A 178 -2.31 -19.28 -5.72
N ASN A 179 -3.18 -19.03 -4.72
CA ASN A 179 -2.86 -19.19 -3.30
C ASN A 179 -3.89 -20.10 -2.60
N LEU A 180 -3.63 -21.42 -2.62
CA LEU A 180 -4.53 -22.43 -2.04
C LEU A 180 -4.80 -22.23 -0.54
N PRO A 181 -3.79 -21.94 0.32
CA PRO A 181 -4.05 -21.65 1.74
C PRO A 181 -5.06 -20.51 1.97
N VAL A 182 -4.91 -19.40 1.24
CA VAL A 182 -5.85 -18.27 1.32
C VAL A 182 -7.26 -18.69 0.90
N GLN A 183 -7.38 -19.44 -0.20
CA GLN A 183 -8.67 -19.95 -0.68
C GLN A 183 -9.34 -20.86 0.36
N MET A 184 -8.58 -21.71 1.04
CA MET A 184 -9.11 -22.61 2.07
C MET A 184 -9.62 -21.86 3.30
N ILE A 185 -8.90 -20.81 3.74
CA ILE A 185 -9.34 -19.99 4.88
C ILE A 185 -10.65 -19.29 4.58
N ILE A 186 -10.77 -18.70 3.40
CA ILE A 186 -12.00 -18.02 2.97
C ILE A 186 -13.15 -19.02 2.96
N LYS A 187 -12.96 -20.19 2.32
CA LYS A 187 -13.98 -21.26 2.25
C LYS A 187 -14.44 -21.77 3.61
N ASN A 188 -13.53 -21.80 4.59
CA ASN A 188 -13.79 -22.32 5.93
C ASN A 188 -14.30 -21.25 6.93
N GLN A 189 -14.53 -19.99 6.50
CA GLN A 189 -15.12 -18.99 7.39
C GLN A 189 -16.61 -19.33 7.67
N PRO A 190 -17.03 -19.37 8.96
CA PRO A 190 -18.34 -19.86 9.37
C PRO A 190 -19.52 -18.96 8.95
N TYR A 191 -19.26 -17.75 8.44
CA TYR A 191 -20.29 -16.80 8.00
C TYR A 191 -20.12 -16.43 6.52
N GLN A 192 -21.10 -16.84 5.72
CA GLN A 192 -21.64 -16.09 4.57
C GLN A 192 -20.68 -15.81 3.41
N LEU A 193 -20.58 -16.80 2.52
CA LEU A 193 -19.91 -16.72 1.23
C LEU A 193 -20.87 -16.69 0.03
N SER A 194 -22.19 -16.69 0.19
CA SER A 194 -23.09 -16.75 -0.98
C SER A 194 -22.92 -15.53 -1.91
N SER A 195 -22.72 -14.32 -1.37
CA SER A 195 -22.46 -13.10 -2.16
C SER A 195 -21.02 -13.00 -2.66
N VAL A 196 -20.04 -13.37 -1.83
CA VAL A 196 -18.61 -13.29 -2.17
C VAL A 196 -18.20 -14.40 -3.15
N CYS A 197 -18.65 -15.65 -2.96
CA CYS A 197 -18.43 -16.75 -3.91
C CYS A 197 -19.15 -16.53 -5.25
N ALA A 198 -20.36 -15.95 -5.25
CA ALA A 198 -21.01 -15.56 -6.51
C ALA A 198 -20.14 -14.56 -7.28
N SER A 199 -19.60 -13.57 -6.57
CA SER A 199 -18.66 -12.60 -7.13
C SER A 199 -17.35 -13.25 -7.59
N MET A 200 -16.80 -14.23 -6.88
CA MET A 200 -15.55 -14.95 -7.24
C MET A 200 -15.72 -15.97 -8.38
N SER A 201 -16.89 -16.61 -8.51
CA SER A 201 -17.18 -17.60 -9.56
C SER A 201 -17.19 -17.00 -10.98
N LEU A 202 -17.40 -15.69 -11.08
CA LEU A 202 -17.26 -14.92 -12.32
C LEU A 202 -15.78 -14.72 -12.72
N TRP A 203 -14.83 -14.90 -11.80
CA TRP A 203 -13.39 -14.65 -12.01
C TRP A 203 -12.63 -15.94 -12.33
N GLU A 204 -13.09 -17.11 -11.89
CA GLU A 204 -12.53 -18.40 -12.33
C GLU A 204 -12.76 -18.67 -13.83
N ARG A 205 -13.60 -17.88 -14.50
CA ARG A 205 -13.93 -17.98 -15.94
C ARG A 205 -13.17 -16.99 -16.85
N ARG A 206 -12.20 -16.23 -16.33
CA ARG A 206 -11.36 -15.29 -17.11
C ARG A 206 -9.88 -15.55 -16.87
#